data_AF-A0A933UDU5-F1
#
_entry.id   AF-A0A933UDU5-F1
#
_cell.length_a   1.000
_cell.length_b   1.000
_cell.length_c   1.000
_cell.angle_alpha   90.00
_cell.angle_beta   90.00
_cell.angle_gamma   90.00
#
_symmetry.space_group_name_H-M   'P 1'
#
loop_
_entity.id
_entity.type
_entity.pdbx_description
1 polymer ?
#
loop_
_entity_poly.entity_id
_entity_poly.type
_entity_poly.pdbx_seq_one_letter_code
_entity_poly.pdbx_strand_id
1 'polypeptide(L)'
;MDSTKRPAHQIDTEYLLASRPATALAPAALLQSDRDYWGIEAGLHLRLDGSAGEDRSRMRHRTSALNLALLRRAALSVAVPWIQRARPRRHATTRGFFDRMSAGQSQRAFSLVTARHSSALATS
;
A
#
# COMPACT_ATOMS: atom_id res chain seq x y z
N MET A 1 10.30 24.47 10.56
CA MET A 1 11.57 24.33 9.81
C MET A 1 11.21 24.27 8.35
N ASP A 2 11.70 25.27 7.64
CA ASP A 2 11.36 25.62 6.26
C ASP A 2 12.03 24.63 5.30
N SER A 3 11.25 23.87 4.54
CA SER A 3 11.80 23.02 3.48
C SER A 3 11.85 23.85 2.21
N THR A 4 12.96 24.57 2.02
CA THR A 4 13.28 25.25 0.77
C THR A 4 13.53 24.19 -0.30
N LYS A 5 12.46 23.62 -0.88
CA LYS A 5 12.56 22.72 -2.03
C LYS A 5 13.15 23.52 -3.19
N ARG A 6 14.43 23.31 -3.47
CA ARG A 6 15.07 23.85 -4.68
C ARG A 6 14.33 23.28 -5.90
N PRO A 7 14.05 24.07 -6.94
CA PRO A 7 13.50 23.53 -8.18
C PRO A 7 14.49 22.49 -8.74
N ALA A 8 13.95 21.41 -9.32
CA ALA A 8 14.75 20.39 -9.99
C ALA A 8 15.61 21.08 -11.06
N HIS A 9 16.92 21.09 -10.86
CA HIS A 9 17.86 21.89 -11.64
C HIS A 9 18.30 21.19 -12.94
N GLN A 10 17.93 19.92 -13.12
CA GLN A 10 18.45 19.06 -14.16
C GLN A 10 17.36 18.06 -14.60
N ILE A 11 17.36 17.72 -15.89
CA ILE A 11 16.57 16.62 -16.42
C ILE A 11 17.33 15.34 -16.08
N ASP A 12 16.71 14.48 -15.27
CA ASP A 12 17.21 13.13 -15.03
C ASP A 12 16.82 12.23 -16.21
N THR A 13 17.82 11.56 -16.79
CA THR A 13 17.62 10.56 -17.85
C THR A 13 17.68 9.17 -17.23
N GLU A 14 16.59 8.42 -17.33
CA GLU A 14 16.49 7.03 -16.89
C GLU A 14 16.35 6.08 -18.09
N TYR A 15 17.02 4.93 -18.02
CA TYR A 15 16.95 3.89 -19.04
C TYR A 15 16.18 2.68 -18.50
N LEU A 16 15.05 2.37 -19.14
CA LEU A 16 14.17 1.28 -18.74
C LEU A 16 14.44 0.02 -19.57
N LEU A 17 14.52 -1.12 -18.89
CA LEU A 17 14.71 -2.44 -19.51
C LEU A 17 13.45 -3.30 -19.31
N ALA A 18 12.99 -3.95 -20.38
CA ALA A 18 11.83 -4.82 -20.32
C ALA A 18 12.10 -6.14 -21.06
N SER A 19 11.58 -7.24 -20.51
CA SER A 19 11.58 -8.55 -21.17
C SER A 19 10.53 -8.66 -22.28
N ARG A 20 9.56 -7.75 -22.32
CA ARG A 20 8.52 -7.69 -23.36
C ARG A 20 9.10 -7.06 -24.63
N PRO A 21 8.77 -7.58 -25.84
CA PRO A 21 9.22 -6.98 -27.08
C PRO A 21 8.57 -5.60 -27.28
N ALA A 22 9.23 -4.72 -28.04
CA ALA A 22 8.76 -3.36 -28.32
C ALA A 22 7.37 -3.32 -28.97
N THR A 23 7.01 -4.34 -29.76
CA THR A 23 5.67 -4.50 -30.35
C THR A 23 4.57 -4.74 -29.32
N ALA A 24 4.91 -5.31 -28.16
CA ALA A 24 3.99 -5.58 -27.07
C ALA A 24 4.01 -4.48 -26.00
N LEU A 25 5.01 -3.60 -25.97
CA LEU A 25 5.14 -2.54 -24.96
C LEU A 25 5.59 -1.24 -25.64
N ALA A 26 4.62 -0.44 -26.07
CA ALA A 26 4.88 0.87 -26.64
C ALA A 26 5.58 1.79 -25.61
N PRO A 27 6.39 2.77 -26.04
CA PRO A 27 7.13 3.66 -25.13
C PRO A 27 6.26 4.36 -24.08
N ALA A 28 5.04 4.78 -24.44
CA ALA A 28 4.10 5.40 -23.50
C ALA A 28 3.64 4.44 -22.40
N ALA A 29 3.46 3.15 -22.71
CA ALA A 29 3.09 2.14 -21.72
C ALA A 29 4.27 1.81 -20.78
N LEU A 30 5.50 1.84 -21.29
CA LEU A 30 6.71 1.69 -20.48
C LEU A 30 6.86 2.86 -19.50
N LEU A 31 6.70 4.09 -19.96
CA LEU A 31 6.69 5.29 -19.12
C LEU A 31 5.57 5.26 -18.07
N GLN A 32 4.38 4.78 -18.43
CA GLN A 32 3.29 4.65 -17.46
C GLN A 32 3.63 3.62 -16.39
N SER A 33 4.24 2.49 -16.77
CA SER A 33 4.65 1.44 -15.83
C SER A 33 5.69 1.95 -14.83
N ASP A 34 6.63 2.78 -15.31
CA ASP A 34 7.61 3.46 -14.48
C ASP A 34 6.96 4.45 -13.50
N ARG A 35 6.01 5.27 -13.95
CA ARG A 35 5.25 6.15 -13.05
C ARG A 35 4.42 5.38 -12.03
N ASP A 36 3.84 4.25 -12.43
CA ASP A 36 3.03 3.40 -11.56
C ASP A 36 3.88 2.73 -10.47
N TYR A 37 5.17 2.50 -10.72
CA TYR A 37 6.12 1.99 -9.72
C TYR A 37 6.18 2.89 -8.47
N TRP A 38 6.11 4.22 -8.63
CA TRP A 38 6.01 5.15 -7.50
C TRP A 38 4.76 4.93 -6.63
N GLY A 39 3.72 4.30 -7.19
CA GLY A 39 2.57 3.85 -6.42
C GLY A 39 2.92 2.81 -5.34
N ILE A 40 4.01 2.06 -5.50
CA ILE A 40 4.55 1.14 -4.50
C ILE A 40 5.28 1.94 -3.41
N GLU A 41 6.22 2.79 -3.78
CA GLU A 41 7.02 3.57 -2.81
C GLU A 41 6.16 4.58 -2.04
N ALA A 42 5.47 5.47 -2.74
CA ALA A 42 4.63 6.48 -2.10
C ALA A 42 3.34 5.88 -1.53
N GLY A 43 2.79 4.84 -2.17
CA GLY A 43 1.52 4.26 -1.76
C GLY A 43 1.64 3.18 -0.69
N LEU A 44 2.61 2.27 -0.77
CA LEU A 44 2.74 1.15 0.15
C LEU A 44 3.76 1.43 1.26
N HIS A 45 4.98 1.84 0.92
CA HIS A 45 6.07 1.98 1.90
C HIS A 45 5.74 3.02 2.98
N LEU A 46 5.32 4.23 2.59
CA LEU A 46 4.92 5.25 3.57
C LEU A 46 3.82 4.77 4.55
N ARG A 47 2.91 3.91 4.07
CA ARG A 47 1.84 3.35 4.92
C ARG A 47 2.38 2.29 5.88
N LEU A 48 3.31 1.45 5.43
CA LEU A 48 3.97 0.44 6.25
C LEU A 48 4.82 1.09 7.36
N ASP A 49 5.71 1.98 6.95
CA ASP A 49 6.74 2.61 7.78
C ASP A 49 6.10 3.47 8.87
N GLY A 50 5.23 4.41 8.48
CA GLY A 50 4.62 5.37 9.39
C GLY A 50 3.34 4.86 10.06
N SER A 51 2.32 4.57 9.24
CA SER A 51 0.96 4.30 9.72
C SER A 51 0.81 2.92 10.35
N ALA A 52 1.35 1.88 9.72
CA ALA A 52 1.37 0.52 10.25
C ALA A 52 2.53 0.28 11.25
N GLY A 53 3.37 1.29 11.45
CA GLY A 53 4.37 1.35 12.51
C GLY A 53 5.51 0.37 12.32
N GLU A 54 5.91 0.08 11.09
CA GLU A 54 7.05 -0.78 10.79
C GLU A 54 8.35 -0.19 11.35
N ASP A 55 8.62 1.10 11.10
CA ASP A 55 9.83 1.78 11.62
C ASP A 55 9.90 1.79 13.14
N ARG A 56 8.73 1.91 13.79
CA ARG A 56 8.61 1.94 15.25
C ARG A 56 8.68 0.56 15.88
N SER A 57 8.69 -0.51 15.09
CA SER A 57 8.71 -1.89 15.55
C SER A 57 10.05 -2.24 16.20
N ARG A 58 10.01 -2.70 17.45
CA ARG A 58 11.19 -3.22 18.17
C ARG A 58 11.39 -4.73 18.01
N MET A 59 10.58 -5.40 17.19
CA MET A 59 10.73 -6.82 16.91
C MET A 59 12.11 -7.09 16.28
N ARG A 60 12.93 -7.93 16.93
CA ARG A 60 14.29 -8.30 16.43
C ARG A 60 14.41 -9.77 16.03
N HIS A 61 13.48 -10.62 16.46
CA HIS A 61 13.46 -12.03 16.05
C HIS A 61 12.97 -12.14 14.60
N ARG A 62 13.78 -12.78 13.74
CA ARG A 62 13.59 -12.81 12.28
C ARG A 62 12.22 -13.35 11.86
N THR A 63 11.81 -14.51 12.39
CA THR A 63 10.51 -15.12 12.05
C THR A 63 9.35 -14.24 12.46
N SER A 64 9.44 -13.63 13.65
CA SER A 64 8.39 -12.77 14.17
C SER A 64 8.29 -11.47 13.39
N ALA A 65 9.42 -10.89 12.98
CA ALA A 65 9.48 -9.72 12.11
C ALA A 65 8.86 -10.02 10.74
N LEU A 66 9.18 -11.18 10.15
CA LEU A 66 8.57 -11.64 8.89
C LEU A 66 7.05 -11.81 9.03
N ASN A 67 6.59 -12.52 10.06
CA ASN A 67 5.16 -12.71 10.31
C ASN A 67 4.43 -11.38 10.47
N LEU A 68 5.03 -10.44 11.21
CA LEU A 68 4.44 -9.12 11.41
C LEU A 68 4.41 -8.30 10.11
N ALA A 69 5.46 -8.38 9.28
CA ALA A 69 5.49 -7.73 7.97
C ALA A 69 4.40 -8.28 7.03
N LEU A 70 4.19 -9.60 7.03
CA LEU A 70 3.11 -10.24 6.26
C LEU A 70 1.73 -9.77 6.73
N LEU A 71 1.49 -9.74 8.04
CA LEU A 71 0.23 -9.28 8.62
C LEU A 71 -0.05 -7.81 8.30
N ARG A 72 0.96 -6.94 8.36
CA ARG A 72 0.82 -5.52 7.97
C ARG A 72 0.44 -5.38 6.51
N ARG A 73 1.10 -6.11 5.61
CA ARG A 73 0.78 -6.09 4.17
C ARG A 73 -0.63 -6.60 3.90
N ALA A 74 -1.08 -7.65 4.59
CA ALA A 74 -2.44 -8.16 4.51
C ALA A 74 -3.48 -7.13 5.01
N ALA A 75 -3.19 -6.42 6.12
CA ALA A 75 -4.08 -5.36 6.58
C ALA A 75 -4.17 -4.20 5.56
N LEU A 76 -3.05 -3.82 4.94
CA LEU A 76 -3.02 -2.76 3.93
C LEU A 76 -3.72 -3.15 2.62
N SER A 77 -3.70 -4.43 2.22
CA SER A 77 -4.42 -4.88 1.02
C SER A 77 -5.94 -4.70 1.14
N VAL A 78 -6.48 -4.70 2.38
CA VAL A 78 -7.88 -4.39 2.68
C VAL A 78 -8.09 -2.89 2.90
N ALA A 79 -7.13 -2.22 3.56
CA ALA A 79 -7.24 -0.79 3.87
C ALA A 79 -7.24 0.08 2.60
N VAL A 80 -6.41 -0.24 1.60
CA VAL A 80 -6.30 0.59 0.39
C VAL A 80 -7.60 0.65 -0.42
N PRO A 81 -8.26 -0.48 -0.75
CA PRO A 81 -9.59 -0.45 -1.37
C PRO A 81 -10.65 0.26 -0.50
N TRP A 82 -10.59 0.10 0.83
CA TRP A 82 -11.49 0.82 1.73
C TRP A 82 -11.29 2.33 1.62
N ILE A 83 -10.04 2.81 1.64
CA ILE A 83 -9.68 4.23 1.51
C ILE A 83 -10.23 4.80 0.20
N GLN A 84 -10.09 4.09 -0.92
CA GLN A 84 -10.59 4.53 -2.22
C GLN A 84 -12.12 4.77 -2.23
N ARG A 85 -12.87 3.97 -1.47
CA ARG A 85 -14.33 4.01 -1.39
C ARG A 85 -14.84 4.88 -0.23
N ALA A 86 -14.01 5.13 0.78
CA ALA A 86 -14.42 5.78 2.02
C ALA A 86 -14.94 7.21 1.78
N ARG A 87 -15.99 7.52 2.54
CA ARG A 87 -16.58 8.86 2.65
C ARG A 87 -16.86 9.13 4.14
N PRO A 88 -16.57 10.35 4.64
CA PRO A 88 -15.98 11.50 3.94
C PRO A 88 -14.47 11.35 3.70
N ARG A 89 -13.94 12.02 2.67
CA ARG A 89 -12.53 11.85 2.23
C ARG A 89 -11.48 12.21 3.30
N ARG A 90 -11.81 13.07 4.26
CA ARG A 90 -10.92 13.42 5.38
C ARG A 90 -10.51 12.22 6.25
N HIS A 91 -11.35 11.19 6.29
CA HIS A 91 -11.12 9.95 7.05
C HIS A 91 -10.62 8.81 6.16
N ALA A 92 -10.46 9.06 4.86
CA ALA A 92 -9.96 8.09 3.89
C ALA A 92 -8.42 8.00 3.98
N THR A 93 -7.93 7.58 5.14
CA THR A 93 -6.50 7.40 5.41
C THR A 93 -6.27 6.04 6.06
N THR A 94 -5.03 5.55 6.06
CA THR A 94 -4.68 4.29 6.73
C THR A 94 -5.00 4.32 8.22
N ARG A 95 -4.77 5.46 8.87
CA ARG A 95 -5.12 5.63 10.28
C ARG A 95 -6.63 5.67 10.50
N GLY A 96 -7.37 6.37 9.65
CA GLY A 96 -8.83 6.37 9.69
C GLY A 96 -9.43 4.97 9.48
N PHE A 97 -8.80 4.14 8.63
CA PHE A 97 -9.15 2.72 8.53
C PHE A 97 -8.92 1.99 9.85
N PHE A 98 -7.74 2.12 10.47
CA PHE A 98 -7.46 1.48 11.76
C PHE A 98 -8.43 1.95 12.86
N ASP A 99 -8.68 3.25 12.96
CA ASP A 99 -9.66 3.80 13.91
C ASP A 99 -11.06 3.21 13.67
N ARG A 100 -11.48 3.09 12.41
CA ARG A 100 -12.77 2.49 12.04
C ARG A 100 -12.87 1.02 12.45
N MET A 101 -11.78 0.26 12.30
CA MET A 101 -11.72 -1.15 12.69
C MET A 101 -11.72 -1.29 14.22
N SER A 102 -10.94 -0.47 14.92
CA SER A 102 -10.86 -0.44 16.37
C SER A 102 -12.18 -0.03 17.04
N ALA A 103 -12.95 0.87 16.42
CA ALA A 103 -14.28 1.27 16.92
C ALA A 103 -15.26 0.09 17.04
N GLY A 104 -15.05 -0.97 16.24
CA GLY A 104 -15.82 -2.22 16.33
C GLY A 104 -15.04 -3.36 16.98
N GLN A 105 -14.04 -3.06 17.83
CA GLN A 105 -13.15 -4.04 18.46
C GLN A 105 -12.52 -5.02 17.45
N SER A 106 -12.27 -4.54 16.22
CA SER A 106 -11.73 -5.34 15.11
C SER A 106 -12.58 -6.57 14.74
N GLN A 107 -13.85 -6.66 15.14
CA GLN A 107 -14.73 -7.80 14.86
C GLN A 107 -14.81 -8.14 13.37
N ARG A 108 -14.87 -7.11 12.50
CA ARG A 108 -14.87 -7.30 11.03
C ARG A 108 -13.56 -7.87 10.49
N ALA A 109 -12.42 -7.46 11.07
CA ALA A 109 -11.13 -8.03 10.67
C ALA A 109 -11.02 -9.48 11.13
N PHE A 110 -11.46 -9.76 12.36
CA PHE A 110 -11.45 -11.12 12.88
C PHE A 110 -12.36 -12.03 12.06
N SER A 111 -13.59 -11.59 11.77
CA SER A 111 -14.54 -12.31 10.91
C SER A 111 -13.97 -12.60 9.52
N LEU A 112 -13.18 -11.69 8.94
CA LEU A 112 -12.51 -11.91 7.66
C LEU A 112 -11.45 -13.00 7.75
N VAL A 113 -10.60 -12.96 8.78
CA VAL A 113 -9.49 -13.93 8.94
C VAL A 113 -9.99 -15.32 9.35
N THR A 114 -11.13 -15.39 10.04
CA THR A 114 -11.75 -16.66 10.46
C THR A 114 -12.85 -17.14 9.50
N ALA A 115 -13.11 -16.43 8.40
CA ALA A 115 -14.12 -16.84 7.43
C ALA A 115 -13.69 -18.14 6.74
N ARG A 116 -14.55 -19.16 6.80
CA ARG A 116 -14.35 -20.43 6.07
C ARG A 116 -14.80 -20.34 4.61
N HIS A 117 -15.69 -19.40 4.30
CA HIS A 117 -16.22 -19.18 2.96
C HIS A 117 -16.15 -17.70 2.62
N SER A 118 -15.66 -17.39 1.42
CA SER A 118 -15.63 -16.03 0.90
C SER A 118 -16.89 -15.78 0.07
N SER A 119 -17.70 -14.80 0.48
CA SER A 119 -18.82 -14.33 -0.36
C SER A 119 -18.34 -13.56 -1.60
N ALA A 120 -17.07 -13.14 -1.65
CA ALA A 120 -16.48 -12.52 -2.83
C ALA A 120 -16.18 -13.53 -3.96
N LEU A 121 -16.16 -14.84 -3.64
CA LEU A 121 -16.02 -15.94 -4.59
C LEU A 121 -17.35 -16.66 -4.85
N ALA A 122 -18.47 -16.17 -4.30
CA ALA A 122 -19.78 -16.70 -4.64
C ALA A 122 -20.09 -16.30 -6.08
N THR A 123 -19.78 -17.20 -7.01
CA THR A 123 -20.07 -17.09 -8.43
C THR A 123 -21.57 -16.84 -8.60
N SER A 124 -21.94 -15.71 -9.19
CA SER A 124 -23.29 -15.51 -9.75
C SER A 124 -23.48 -16.35 -11.00
#